data_AF-A0A161UC20-F1
#
_entry.id   AF-A0A161UC20-F1
#
_cell.length_a   1.000
_cell.length_b   1.000
_cell.length_c   1.000
_cell.angle_alpha   90.00
_cell.angle_beta   90.00
_cell.angle_gamma   90.00
#
_symmetry.space_group_name_H-M   'P 1'
#
loop_
_entity.id
_entity.type
_entity.pdbx_description
1 polymer ?
#
loop_
_entity_poly.entity_id
_entity_poly.type
_entity_poly.pdbx_seq_one_letter_code
_entity_poly.pdbx_strand_id
1 'polypeptide(L)'
;MTNIHVPDDALISVEKLQMHFPIKKGFLGREQGAVKAVDDVSFYIRKGETLGIVGESGSGKSTTARALLRAYEPTGGKIRFKDPDGVWHDLTHKSEAEMRKLRQHMQMIFQDPYASLNPRMTLLQLVSEPLVNIGVTNKSELEDCVADLLSKVGLRPENMSRYPHAFSGGQRQRIGIARALALNPTFIAADESVSALDVSIAAQTINLLQDLQEQMGLTYLFITHDLSMVEHISDRIGVMYAGRLVEVADTASFFEQPLHPYSDALLAAIPIPDPKRARAKKRGFVKGEVADPANLPVGCAFASRCPHASELCHMSNPELTETAGGRFVRCHHSADLKLQEANYDQ
;
A
#
# COMPACT_ATOMS: atom_id res chain seq x y z
N MET A 1 -21.77 -12.58 3.62
CA MET A 1 -20.71 -12.81 2.60
C MET A 1 -20.47 -11.49 1.88
N THR A 2 -19.44 -10.75 2.29
CA THR A 2 -19.06 -9.50 1.61
C THR A 2 -18.53 -9.82 0.21
N ASN A 3 -19.38 -9.66 -0.81
CA ASN A 3 -18.94 -9.64 -2.20
C ASN A 3 -18.74 -8.18 -2.58
N ILE A 4 -17.49 -7.72 -2.61
CA ILE A 4 -17.18 -6.41 -3.18
C ILE A 4 -17.51 -6.47 -4.67
N HIS A 5 -18.38 -5.58 -5.13
CA HIS A 5 -18.64 -5.44 -6.56
C HIS A 5 -17.37 -4.94 -7.25
N VAL A 6 -16.81 -5.77 -8.14
CA VAL A 6 -15.61 -5.44 -8.90
C VAL A 6 -16.06 -4.73 -10.19
N PRO A 7 -15.72 -3.45 -10.38
CA PRO A 7 -16.14 -2.73 -11.58
C PRO A 7 -15.38 -3.22 -12.82
N ASP A 8 -15.94 -2.99 -14.01
CA ASP A 8 -15.39 -3.50 -15.28
C ASP A 8 -13.99 -2.91 -15.60
N ASP A 9 -13.73 -1.69 -15.15
CA ASP A 9 -12.46 -0.98 -15.27
C ASP A 9 -11.42 -1.38 -14.22
N ALA A 10 -11.71 -2.35 -13.35
CA ALA A 10 -10.75 -2.89 -12.39
C ALA A 10 -9.55 -3.55 -13.09
N LEU A 11 -8.36 -3.21 -12.62
CA LEU A 11 -7.10 -3.88 -12.97
C LEU A 11 -6.75 -4.96 -11.94
N ILE A 12 -7.01 -4.69 -10.66
CA ILE A 12 -6.73 -5.62 -9.54
C ILE A 12 -8.02 -5.88 -8.79
N SER A 13 -8.25 -7.13 -8.40
CA SER A 13 -9.32 -7.55 -7.49
C SER A 13 -8.74 -8.49 -6.44
N VAL A 14 -8.99 -8.16 -5.16
CA VAL A 14 -8.56 -8.93 -4.00
C VAL A 14 -9.81 -9.28 -3.19
N GLU A 15 -9.99 -10.56 -2.90
CA GLU A 15 -11.14 -11.08 -2.16
C GLU A 15 -10.65 -11.94 -0.99
N LYS A 16 -11.02 -11.53 0.23
CA LYS A 16 -10.77 -12.23 1.49
C LYS A 16 -9.32 -12.71 1.64
N LEU A 17 -8.38 -11.87 1.24
CA LEU A 17 -6.95 -12.18 1.33
C LEU A 17 -6.57 -12.49 2.77
N GLN A 18 -5.83 -13.58 2.93
CA GLN A 18 -5.25 -14.00 4.20
C GLN A 18 -3.76 -14.25 4.01
N MET A 19 -2.97 -13.75 4.97
CA MET A 19 -1.55 -14.02 5.09
C MET A 19 -1.21 -14.21 6.56
N HIS A 20 -1.13 -15.47 6.98
CA HIS A 20 -0.84 -15.85 8.36
C HIS A 20 0.56 -16.45 8.46
N PHE A 21 1.40 -15.93 9.36
CA PHE A 21 2.76 -16.43 9.57
C PHE A 21 2.82 -17.37 10.77
N PRO A 22 3.30 -18.62 10.64
CA PRO A 22 3.32 -19.57 11.74
C PRO A 22 4.29 -19.14 12.85
N ILE A 23 3.86 -19.25 14.10
CA ILE A 23 4.70 -19.03 15.28
C ILE A 23 5.28 -20.38 15.70
N LYS A 24 6.59 -20.56 15.51
CA LYS A 24 7.33 -21.77 15.89
C LYS A 24 8.12 -21.54 17.18
N LYS A 25 7.94 -22.39 18.19
CA LYS A 25 8.72 -22.36 19.45
C LYS A 25 9.32 -23.74 19.77
N GLY A 26 10.52 -23.73 20.34
CA GLY A 26 11.26 -24.92 20.78
C GLY A 26 12.11 -25.59 19.69
N PHE A 27 13.01 -26.49 20.09
CA PHE A 27 13.99 -27.16 19.22
C PHE A 27 13.36 -28.07 18.15
N LEU A 28 12.09 -28.48 18.34
CA LEU A 28 11.32 -29.32 17.42
C LEU A 28 10.30 -28.55 16.55
N GLY A 29 10.22 -27.22 16.66
CA GLY A 29 9.44 -26.38 15.73
C GLY A 29 7.93 -26.61 15.69
N ARG A 30 7.29 -27.07 16.79
CA ARG A 30 5.82 -27.20 16.85
C ARG A 30 5.14 -25.84 16.69
N GLU A 31 4.12 -25.79 15.84
CA GLU A 31 3.28 -24.59 15.64
C GLU A 31 2.34 -24.41 16.84
N GLN A 32 2.42 -23.26 17.51
CA GLN A 32 1.54 -22.92 18.66
C GLN A 32 0.47 -21.87 18.30
N GLY A 33 0.54 -21.30 17.09
CA GLY A 33 -0.36 -20.26 16.62
C GLY A 33 0.17 -19.62 15.34
N ALA A 34 -0.50 -18.59 14.86
CA ALA A 34 -0.07 -17.82 13.70
C ALA A 34 -0.32 -16.33 13.91
N VAL A 35 0.63 -15.50 13.46
CA VAL A 35 0.46 -14.06 13.35
C VAL A 35 -0.42 -13.79 12.14
N LYS A 36 -1.62 -13.25 12.37
CA LYS A 36 -2.56 -12.89 11.31
C LYS A 36 -2.21 -11.52 10.72
N ALA A 37 -1.14 -11.46 9.94
CA ALA A 37 -0.63 -10.20 9.38
C ALA A 37 -1.59 -9.59 8.35
N VAL A 38 -2.31 -10.42 7.60
CA VAL A 38 -3.46 -10.01 6.78
C VAL A 38 -4.58 -11.01 7.02
N ASP A 39 -5.77 -10.52 7.31
CA ASP A 39 -6.91 -11.36 7.68
C ASP A 39 -8.20 -10.75 7.13
N ASP A 40 -8.78 -11.37 6.09
CA ASP A 40 -10.04 -10.92 5.49
C ASP A 40 -9.97 -9.51 4.87
N VAL A 41 -8.93 -9.29 4.05
CA VAL A 41 -8.76 -8.06 3.28
C VAL A 41 -9.35 -8.22 1.88
N SER A 42 -10.28 -7.34 1.54
CA SER A 42 -10.92 -7.31 0.21
C SER A 42 -10.92 -5.88 -0.33
N PHE A 43 -10.51 -5.69 -1.58
CA PHE A 43 -10.54 -4.41 -2.28
C PHE A 43 -10.36 -4.63 -3.80
N TYR A 44 -10.52 -3.57 -4.58
CA TYR A 44 -10.15 -3.54 -5.99
C TYR A 44 -9.39 -2.24 -6.30
N ILE A 45 -8.66 -2.22 -7.42
CA ILE A 45 -7.99 -1.01 -7.94
C ILE A 45 -8.37 -0.89 -9.42
N ARG A 46 -8.89 0.27 -9.81
CA ARG A 46 -9.22 0.61 -11.20
C ARG A 46 -7.96 0.89 -12.01
N LYS A 47 -8.02 0.66 -13.31
CA LYS A 47 -6.93 1.03 -14.22
C LYS A 47 -6.70 2.54 -14.16
N GLY A 48 -5.45 2.94 -13.98
CA GLY A 48 -5.05 4.35 -13.87
C GLY A 48 -5.31 4.97 -12.50
N GLU A 49 -5.77 4.19 -11.52
CA GLU A 49 -6.06 4.67 -10.16
C GLU A 49 -4.86 4.48 -9.23
N THR A 50 -4.69 5.40 -8.27
CA THR A 50 -3.88 5.21 -7.08
C THR A 50 -4.77 4.87 -5.90
N LEU A 51 -4.71 3.61 -5.43
CA LEU A 51 -5.25 3.22 -4.12
C LEU A 51 -4.18 3.42 -3.05
N GLY A 52 -4.39 4.37 -2.16
CA GLY A 52 -3.57 4.57 -0.96
C GLY A 52 -3.95 3.58 0.14
N ILE A 53 -2.99 2.91 0.78
CA ILE A 53 -3.22 2.15 2.02
C ILE A 53 -2.45 2.79 3.17
N VAL A 54 -3.18 3.16 4.22
CA VAL A 54 -2.64 3.78 5.44
C VAL A 54 -2.95 3.00 6.70
N GLY A 55 -2.19 3.25 7.75
CA GLY A 55 -2.36 2.63 9.07
C GLY A 55 -1.07 2.63 9.86
N GLU A 56 -1.17 2.34 11.16
CA GLU A 56 -0.03 2.24 12.07
C GLU A 56 1.00 1.18 11.61
N SER A 57 2.22 1.27 12.12
CA SER A 57 3.25 0.25 11.86
C SER A 57 2.76 -1.14 12.31
N GLY A 58 3.06 -2.18 11.53
CA GLY A 58 2.59 -3.54 11.81
C GLY A 58 1.12 -3.81 11.48
N SER A 59 0.37 -2.87 10.90
CA SER A 59 -1.04 -3.09 10.54
C SER A 59 -1.27 -4.06 9.37
N GLY A 60 -0.22 -4.45 8.63
CA GLY A 60 -0.27 -5.44 7.54
C GLY A 60 -0.14 -4.88 6.12
N LYS A 61 0.14 -3.58 5.95
CA LYS A 61 0.20 -2.89 4.65
C LYS A 61 1.22 -3.50 3.69
N SER A 62 2.50 -3.55 4.09
CA SER A 62 3.59 -4.14 3.30
C SER A 62 3.37 -5.63 3.01
N THR A 63 2.79 -6.36 3.97
CA THR A 63 2.40 -7.77 3.77
C THR A 63 1.35 -7.92 2.68
N THR A 64 0.38 -7.00 2.61
CA THR A 64 -0.66 -6.98 1.57
C THR A 64 -0.04 -6.76 0.18
N ALA A 65 0.86 -5.78 0.02
CA ALA A 65 1.55 -5.56 -1.26
C ALA A 65 2.41 -6.76 -1.69
N ARG A 66 3.15 -7.38 -0.75
CA ARG A 66 3.99 -8.55 -1.05
C ARG A 66 3.16 -9.79 -1.40
N ALA A 67 2.02 -9.99 -0.73
CA ALA A 67 1.09 -11.06 -1.08
C ALA A 67 0.46 -10.84 -2.47
N LEU A 68 0.11 -9.59 -2.80
CA LEU A 68 -0.45 -9.23 -4.11
C LEU A 68 0.48 -9.61 -5.28
N LEU A 69 1.78 -9.40 -5.13
CA LEU A 69 2.80 -9.72 -6.13
C LEU A 69 3.27 -11.19 -6.08
N ARG A 70 2.64 -12.04 -5.25
CA ARG A 70 3.09 -13.40 -4.91
C ARG A 70 4.58 -13.44 -4.52
N ALA A 71 5.07 -12.41 -3.82
CA ALA A 71 6.37 -12.49 -3.14
C ALA A 71 6.23 -13.28 -1.83
N TYR A 72 5.05 -13.20 -1.22
CA TYR A 72 4.57 -14.17 -0.24
C TYR A 72 3.41 -14.96 -0.83
N GLU A 73 3.36 -16.25 -0.55
CA GLU A 73 2.24 -17.10 -0.93
C GLU A 73 1.07 -16.87 0.05
N PRO A 74 -0.08 -16.37 -0.42
CA PRO A 74 -1.24 -16.15 0.44
C PRO A 74 -1.69 -17.46 1.10
N THR A 75 -2.08 -17.38 2.37
CA THR A 75 -2.63 -18.53 3.10
C THR A 75 -4.11 -18.75 2.79
N GLY A 76 -4.77 -17.78 2.15
CA GLY A 76 -6.17 -17.87 1.72
C GLY A 76 -6.63 -16.64 0.93
N GLY A 77 -7.84 -16.72 0.40
CA GLY A 77 -8.45 -15.68 -0.43
C GLY A 77 -8.10 -15.81 -1.91
N LYS A 78 -8.47 -14.78 -2.69
CA LYS A 78 -8.31 -14.73 -4.14
C LYS A 78 -7.69 -13.42 -4.57
N ILE A 79 -6.68 -13.49 -5.43
CA ILE A 79 -6.06 -12.33 -6.07
C ILE A 79 -6.23 -12.48 -7.57
N ARG A 80 -6.78 -11.46 -8.23
CA ARG A 80 -6.90 -11.40 -9.68
C ARG A 80 -6.25 -10.14 -10.23
N PHE A 81 -5.59 -10.27 -11.36
CA PHE A 81 -4.99 -9.19 -12.13
C PHE A 81 -5.47 -9.26 -13.58
N LYS A 82 -5.82 -8.11 -14.16
CA LYS A 82 -6.16 -7.99 -15.58
C LYS A 82 -4.90 -7.57 -16.34
N ASP A 83 -4.46 -8.38 -17.29
CA ASP A 83 -3.27 -8.09 -18.10
C ASP A 83 -3.52 -6.93 -19.10
N PRO A 84 -2.49 -6.46 -19.83
CA PRO A 84 -2.66 -5.39 -20.82
C PRO A 84 -3.67 -5.71 -21.94
N ASP A 85 -3.89 -6.99 -22.25
CA ASP A 85 -4.85 -7.47 -23.24
C ASP A 85 -6.29 -7.52 -22.69
N GLY A 86 -6.48 -7.21 -21.40
CA GLY A 86 -7.78 -7.15 -20.75
C GLY A 86 -8.25 -8.48 -20.17
N VAL A 87 -7.39 -9.50 -20.12
CA VAL A 87 -7.72 -10.85 -19.63
C VAL A 87 -7.45 -10.96 -18.13
N TRP A 88 -8.43 -11.49 -17.39
CA TRP A 88 -8.28 -11.75 -15.95
C TRP A 88 -7.46 -13.02 -15.69
N HIS A 89 -6.45 -12.88 -14.84
CA HIS A 89 -5.61 -13.95 -14.33
C HIS A 89 -5.82 -14.09 -12.83
N ASP A 90 -6.20 -15.29 -12.38
CA ASP A 90 -6.11 -15.66 -10.97
C ASP A 90 -4.65 -15.89 -10.60
N LEU A 91 -4.14 -15.09 -9.67
CA LEU A 91 -2.75 -15.14 -9.24
C LEU A 91 -2.53 -16.10 -8.07
N THR A 92 -3.58 -16.54 -7.34
CA THR A 92 -3.41 -17.21 -6.04
C THR A 92 -2.63 -18.53 -6.16
N HIS A 93 -2.86 -19.30 -7.22
CA HIS A 93 -2.27 -20.64 -7.39
C HIS A 93 -1.49 -20.80 -8.69
N LYS A 94 -1.13 -19.69 -9.35
CA LYS A 94 -0.30 -19.75 -10.56
C LYS A 94 1.10 -20.27 -10.25
N SER A 95 1.64 -21.02 -11.22
CA SER A 95 3.02 -21.52 -11.17
C SER A 95 4.03 -20.36 -11.27
N GLU A 96 5.26 -20.59 -10.80
CA GLU A 96 6.32 -19.57 -10.90
C GLU A 96 6.63 -19.15 -12.35
N ALA A 97 6.49 -20.06 -13.32
CA ALA A 97 6.70 -19.75 -14.73
C ALA A 97 5.63 -18.79 -15.27
N GLU A 98 4.36 -18.99 -14.89
CA GLU A 98 3.27 -18.07 -15.26
C GLU A 98 3.41 -16.74 -14.52
N MET A 99 3.70 -16.78 -13.21
CA MET A 99 3.93 -15.59 -12.41
C MET A 99 5.07 -14.75 -12.96
N ARG A 100 6.15 -15.36 -13.46
CA ARG A 100 7.28 -14.63 -14.09
C ARG A 100 6.82 -13.76 -15.28
N LYS A 101 5.86 -14.23 -16.07
CA LYS A 101 5.29 -13.45 -17.18
C LYS A 101 4.44 -12.30 -16.66
N LEU A 102 3.54 -12.59 -15.73
CA LEU A 102 2.63 -11.57 -15.17
C LEU A 102 3.36 -10.49 -14.36
N ARG A 103 4.45 -10.86 -13.65
CA ARG A 103 5.31 -9.92 -12.94
C ARG A 103 5.98 -8.92 -13.89
N GLN A 104 6.08 -9.16 -15.19
CA GLN A 104 6.55 -8.12 -16.12
C GLN A 104 5.63 -6.89 -16.13
N HIS A 105 4.33 -7.10 -15.88
CA HIS A 105 3.32 -6.04 -15.84
C HIS A 105 3.04 -5.53 -14.42
N MET A 106 3.61 -6.18 -13.40
CA MET A 106 3.37 -5.87 -11.98
C MET A 106 4.71 -5.72 -11.24
N GLN A 107 5.07 -4.50 -10.88
CA GLN A 107 6.37 -4.20 -10.29
C GLN A 107 6.24 -3.61 -8.87
N MET A 108 7.34 -3.58 -8.13
CA MET A 108 7.39 -3.05 -6.77
C MET A 108 8.45 -1.97 -6.64
N ILE A 109 8.10 -0.90 -5.93
CA ILE A 109 9.06 0.08 -5.42
C ILE A 109 9.17 -0.16 -3.91
N PHE A 110 10.37 -0.50 -3.44
CA PHE A 110 10.62 -0.86 -2.05
C PHE A 110 10.83 0.38 -1.16
N GLN A 111 10.63 0.18 0.14
CA GLN A 111 10.76 1.19 1.20
C GLN A 111 12.17 1.79 1.30
N ASP A 112 13.20 0.93 1.23
CA ASP A 112 14.58 1.36 1.35
C ASP A 112 15.29 1.32 -0.01
N PRO A 113 15.59 2.48 -0.63
CA PRO A 113 16.36 2.54 -1.87
C PRO A 113 17.81 2.06 -1.69
N TYR A 114 18.35 2.06 -0.47
CA TYR A 114 19.71 1.59 -0.19
C TYR A 114 19.77 0.06 -0.21
N ALA A 115 18.93 -0.61 0.58
CA ALA A 115 18.92 -2.07 0.66
C ALA A 115 18.44 -2.75 -0.64
N SER A 116 17.62 -2.06 -1.44
CA SER A 116 17.08 -2.63 -2.69
C SER A 116 18.00 -2.50 -3.91
N LEU A 117 19.05 -1.66 -3.85
CA LEU A 117 20.01 -1.47 -4.92
C LEU A 117 21.34 -2.15 -4.58
N ASN A 118 21.85 -2.99 -5.49
CA ASN A 118 23.18 -3.59 -5.32
C ASN A 118 24.26 -2.50 -5.48
N PRO A 119 25.06 -2.17 -4.43
CA PRO A 119 26.01 -1.08 -4.48
C PRO A 119 27.21 -1.34 -5.41
N ARG A 120 27.38 -2.59 -5.87
CA ARG A 120 28.44 -3.03 -6.79
C ARG A 120 28.03 -2.97 -8.25
N MET A 121 26.79 -2.62 -8.55
CA MET A 121 26.28 -2.49 -9.91
C MET A 121 26.20 -1.01 -10.30
N THR A 122 26.49 -0.71 -11.57
CA THR A 122 26.28 0.62 -12.12
C THR A 122 24.79 0.90 -12.33
N LEU A 123 24.44 2.16 -12.56
CA LEU A 123 23.06 2.56 -12.90
C LEU A 123 22.55 1.82 -14.14
N LEU A 124 23.39 1.68 -15.18
CA LEU A 124 23.09 0.88 -16.36
C LEU A 124 22.69 -0.54 -15.95
N GLN A 125 23.53 -1.22 -15.18
CA GLN A 125 23.30 -2.60 -14.76
C GLN A 125 22.06 -2.75 -13.87
N LEU A 126 21.81 -1.81 -12.97
CA LEU A 126 20.67 -1.85 -12.03
C LEU A 126 19.33 -1.65 -12.73
N VAL A 127 19.25 -0.63 -13.59
CA VAL A 127 18.01 -0.30 -14.30
C VAL A 127 17.76 -1.30 -15.43
N SER A 128 18.80 -1.84 -16.08
CA SER A 128 18.66 -2.86 -17.11
C SER A 128 18.45 -4.28 -16.57
N GLU A 129 18.67 -4.53 -15.27
CA GLU A 129 18.57 -5.88 -14.68
C GLU A 129 17.24 -6.58 -14.99
N PRO A 130 16.06 -5.93 -14.87
CA PRO A 130 14.79 -6.58 -15.22
C PRO A 130 14.70 -7.00 -16.69
N LEU A 131 15.22 -6.18 -17.61
CA LEU A 131 15.25 -6.47 -19.05
C LEU A 131 16.16 -7.66 -19.36
N VAL A 132 17.35 -7.70 -18.74
CA VAL A 132 18.28 -8.83 -18.86
C VAL A 132 17.65 -10.12 -18.34
N ASN A 133 16.93 -10.04 -17.21
CA ASN A 133 16.24 -11.19 -16.63
C ASN A 133 15.18 -11.80 -17.57
N ILE A 134 14.58 -11.03 -18.47
CA ILE A 134 13.62 -11.54 -19.46
C ILE A 134 14.27 -11.90 -20.80
N GLY A 135 15.60 -11.80 -20.92
CA GLY A 135 16.37 -12.26 -22.07
C GLY A 135 16.82 -11.17 -23.03
N VAL A 136 16.65 -9.87 -22.72
CA VAL A 136 17.20 -8.79 -23.54
C VAL A 136 18.72 -8.77 -23.41
N THR A 137 19.43 -8.92 -24.53
CA THR A 137 20.89 -9.05 -24.57
C THR A 137 21.58 -7.98 -25.42
N ASN A 138 20.83 -7.23 -26.22
CA ASN A 138 21.39 -6.17 -27.06
C ASN A 138 21.84 -4.98 -26.18
N LYS A 139 23.15 -4.74 -26.14
CA LYS A 139 23.72 -3.68 -25.31
C LYS A 139 23.24 -2.28 -25.68
N SER A 140 23.12 -1.97 -26.98
CA SER A 140 22.66 -0.64 -27.44
C SER A 140 21.21 -0.40 -27.00
N GLU A 141 20.37 -1.43 -27.14
CA GLU A 141 18.96 -1.38 -26.71
C GLU A 141 18.84 -1.14 -25.19
N LEU A 142 19.68 -1.79 -24.39
CA LEU A 142 19.71 -1.57 -22.95
C LEU A 142 20.18 -0.16 -22.59
N GLU A 143 21.21 0.36 -23.27
CA GLU A 143 21.71 1.72 -23.04
C GLU A 143 20.67 2.78 -23.38
N ASP A 144 19.99 2.65 -24.53
CA ASP A 144 18.94 3.57 -24.97
C ASP A 144 17.74 3.55 -24.00
N CYS A 145 17.30 2.36 -23.59
CA CYS A 145 16.21 2.21 -22.64
C CYS A 145 16.55 2.81 -21.27
N VAL A 146 17.74 2.55 -20.75
CA VAL A 146 18.15 3.13 -19.46
C VAL A 146 18.32 4.64 -19.56
N ALA A 147 18.84 5.18 -20.67
CA ALA A 147 18.95 6.62 -20.87
C ALA A 147 17.58 7.31 -20.83
N ASP A 148 16.58 6.75 -21.51
CA ASP A 148 15.19 7.23 -21.49
C ASP A 148 14.60 7.17 -20.07
N LEU A 149 14.74 6.03 -19.38
CA LEU A 149 14.22 5.85 -18.02
C LEU A 149 14.85 6.82 -17.02
N LEU A 150 16.17 7.02 -17.08
CA LEU A 150 16.86 8.00 -16.25
C LEU A 150 16.31 9.41 -16.51
N SER A 151 16.10 9.78 -17.78
CA SER A 151 15.55 11.08 -18.15
C SER A 151 14.13 11.28 -17.58
N LYS A 152 13.26 10.27 -17.71
CA LYS A 152 11.89 10.27 -17.16
C LYS A 152 11.87 10.50 -15.65
N VAL A 153 12.81 9.92 -14.91
CA VAL A 153 12.91 10.12 -13.45
C VAL A 153 13.71 11.37 -13.07
N GLY A 154 14.06 12.24 -14.02
CA GLY A 154 14.79 13.49 -13.77
C GLY A 154 16.27 13.30 -13.44
N LEU A 155 16.88 12.20 -13.88
CA LEU A 155 18.31 11.92 -13.79
C LEU A 155 18.97 12.08 -15.15
N ARG A 156 20.24 12.51 -15.12
CA ARG A 156 21.05 12.69 -16.32
C ARG A 156 21.53 11.35 -16.88
N PRO A 157 21.28 11.01 -18.16
CA PRO A 157 21.72 9.74 -18.76
C PRO A 157 23.24 9.51 -18.69
N GLU A 158 24.06 10.57 -18.69
CA GLU A 158 25.52 10.47 -18.63
C GLU A 158 26.00 9.79 -17.33
N ASN A 159 25.13 9.68 -16.33
CA ASN A 159 25.40 9.02 -15.07
C ASN A 159 25.26 7.48 -15.11
N MET A 160 24.88 6.88 -16.24
CA MET A 160 24.68 5.42 -16.38
C MET A 160 25.86 4.57 -15.90
N SER A 161 27.09 5.07 -16.04
CA SER A 161 28.31 4.38 -15.62
C SER A 161 28.64 4.53 -14.12
N ARG A 162 27.92 5.40 -13.40
CA ARG A 162 28.13 5.64 -11.96
C ARG A 162 27.48 4.55 -11.13
N TYR A 163 27.85 4.51 -9.86
CA TYR A 163 27.31 3.60 -8.86
C TYR A 163 26.31 4.32 -7.93
N PRO A 164 25.36 3.61 -7.29
CA PRO A 164 24.35 4.20 -6.41
C PRO A 164 24.92 5.08 -5.30
N HIS A 165 26.10 4.75 -4.77
CA HIS A 165 26.70 5.50 -3.67
C HIS A 165 27.04 6.97 -4.02
N ALA A 166 27.11 7.31 -5.31
CA ALA A 166 27.36 8.66 -5.80
C ALA A 166 26.11 9.58 -5.79
N PHE A 167 24.95 9.09 -5.37
CA PHE A 167 23.66 9.78 -5.43
C PHE A 167 23.07 10.04 -4.05
N SER A 168 22.27 11.10 -3.93
CA SER A 168 21.48 11.40 -2.73
C SER A 168 20.37 10.36 -2.51
N GLY A 169 19.76 10.33 -1.31
CA GLY A 169 18.65 9.42 -0.99
C GLY A 169 17.49 9.52 -2.00
N GLY A 170 17.04 10.74 -2.30
CA GLY A 170 16.00 10.98 -3.31
C GLY A 170 16.38 10.57 -4.73
N GLN A 171 17.63 10.78 -5.13
CA GLN A 171 18.12 10.31 -6.43
C GLN A 171 18.17 8.78 -6.50
N ARG A 172 18.54 8.10 -5.41
CA ARG A 172 18.47 6.63 -5.34
C ARG A 172 17.05 6.11 -5.40
N GLN A 173 16.10 6.81 -4.78
CA GLN A 173 14.69 6.48 -4.93
C GLN A 173 14.26 6.58 -6.39
N ARG A 174 14.66 7.64 -7.10
CA ARG A 174 14.43 7.80 -8.55
C ARG A 174 15.06 6.67 -9.37
N ILE A 175 16.25 6.20 -9.01
CA ILE A 175 16.85 5.01 -9.65
C ILE A 175 16.00 3.76 -9.40
N GLY A 176 15.47 3.58 -8.18
CA GLY A 176 14.55 2.50 -7.85
C GLY A 176 13.25 2.55 -8.68
N ILE A 177 12.69 3.75 -8.86
CA ILE A 177 11.52 3.99 -9.73
C ILE A 177 11.85 3.64 -11.18
N ALA A 178 12.98 4.13 -11.72
CA ALA A 178 13.42 3.81 -13.08
C ALA A 178 13.56 2.30 -13.31
N ARG A 179 14.13 1.58 -12.34
CA ARG A 179 14.24 0.12 -12.38
C ARG A 179 12.86 -0.56 -12.41
N ALA A 180 11.91 -0.12 -11.58
CA ALA A 180 10.55 -0.66 -11.59
C ALA A 180 9.82 -0.40 -12.92
N LEU A 181 10.13 0.70 -13.60
CA LEU A 181 9.55 1.05 -14.90
C LEU A 181 10.17 0.31 -16.09
N ALA A 182 11.31 -0.37 -15.89
CA ALA A 182 12.11 -0.91 -16.99
C ALA A 182 11.37 -1.93 -17.88
N LEU A 183 10.35 -2.61 -17.34
CA LEU A 183 9.53 -3.57 -18.08
C LEU A 183 8.22 -2.98 -18.64
N ASN A 184 8.04 -1.65 -18.55
CA ASN A 184 6.78 -0.96 -18.89
C ASN A 184 5.55 -1.61 -18.20
N PRO A 185 5.53 -1.65 -16.85
CA PRO A 185 4.43 -2.29 -16.12
C PRO A 185 3.12 -1.51 -16.27
N THR A 186 1.99 -2.16 -16.00
CA THR A 186 0.68 -1.49 -15.85
C THR A 186 0.32 -1.24 -14.38
N PHE A 187 0.94 -1.99 -13.47
CA PHE A 187 0.70 -1.92 -12.03
C PHE A 187 2.02 -1.79 -11.25
N ILE A 188 2.05 -0.89 -10.27
CA ILE A 188 3.18 -0.74 -9.34
C ILE A 188 2.67 -0.70 -7.89
N ALA A 189 3.23 -1.56 -7.05
CA ALA A 189 3.07 -1.46 -5.60
C ALA A 189 4.23 -0.64 -5.01
N ALA A 190 3.94 0.54 -4.47
CA ALA A 190 4.90 1.41 -3.81
C ALA A 190 4.79 1.26 -2.29
N ASP A 191 5.73 0.54 -1.69
CA ASP A 191 5.72 0.18 -0.26
C ASP A 191 6.57 1.14 0.55
N GLU A 192 5.95 2.14 1.20
CA GLU A 192 6.62 3.17 2.02
C GLU A 192 7.79 3.88 1.28
N SER A 193 7.65 4.04 -0.03
CA SER A 193 8.70 4.49 -0.97
C SER A 193 9.19 5.92 -0.77
N VAL A 194 8.57 6.68 0.12
CA VAL A 194 8.91 8.09 0.42
C VAL A 194 9.18 8.32 1.92
N SER A 195 9.05 7.28 2.75
CA SER A 195 9.11 7.36 4.21
C SER A 195 10.47 7.80 4.77
N ALA A 196 11.56 7.42 4.09
CA ALA A 196 12.93 7.71 4.51
C ALA A 196 13.49 9.03 3.92
N LEU A 197 12.64 9.82 3.25
CA LEU A 197 13.05 11.03 2.52
C LEU A 197 12.66 12.29 3.28
N ASP A 198 13.47 13.34 3.14
CA ASP A 198 13.09 14.68 3.60
C ASP A 198 11.79 15.13 2.93
N VAL A 199 10.95 15.90 3.65
CA VAL A 199 9.61 16.31 3.21
C VAL A 199 9.59 16.89 1.79
N SER A 200 10.56 17.74 1.43
CA SER A 200 10.65 18.35 0.10
C SER A 200 10.97 17.33 -1.00
N ILE A 201 11.87 16.38 -0.73
CA ILE A 201 12.24 15.31 -1.66
C ILE A 201 11.09 14.33 -1.82
N ALA A 202 10.37 14.07 -0.74
CA ALA A 202 9.22 13.20 -0.73
C ALA A 202 8.08 13.78 -1.60
N ALA A 203 7.78 15.07 -1.46
CA ALA A 203 6.84 15.78 -2.33
C ALA A 203 7.26 15.76 -3.80
N GLN A 204 8.55 16.00 -4.10
CA GLN A 204 9.07 15.88 -5.47
C GLN A 204 8.94 14.46 -6.04
N THR A 205 9.03 13.44 -5.20
CA THR A 205 8.88 12.04 -5.61
C THR A 205 7.41 11.71 -5.86
N ILE A 206 6.49 12.23 -5.06
CA ILE A 206 5.04 12.13 -5.28
C ILE A 206 4.65 12.76 -6.61
N ASN A 207 5.09 13.99 -6.88
CA ASN A 207 4.81 14.66 -8.16
C ASN A 207 5.34 13.85 -9.35
N LEU A 208 6.56 13.29 -9.22
CA LEU A 208 7.12 12.41 -10.24
C LEU A 208 6.23 11.17 -10.47
N LEU A 209 5.72 10.53 -9.41
CA LEU A 209 4.84 9.37 -9.56
C LEU A 209 3.52 9.74 -10.25
N GLN A 210 2.97 10.92 -9.97
CA GLN A 210 1.76 11.43 -10.64
C GLN A 210 2.03 11.70 -12.13
N ASP A 211 3.14 12.38 -12.45
CA ASP A 211 3.54 12.63 -13.84
C ASP A 211 3.70 11.31 -14.61
N LEU A 212 4.32 10.30 -13.99
CA LEU A 212 4.47 8.96 -14.57
C LEU A 212 3.11 8.24 -14.73
N GLN A 213 2.20 8.41 -13.77
CA GLN A 213 0.84 7.88 -13.84
C GLN A 213 0.13 8.36 -15.10
N GLU A 214 0.14 9.67 -15.32
CA GLU A 214 -0.53 10.32 -16.45
C GLU A 214 0.12 9.94 -17.78
N GLN A 215 1.46 9.96 -17.83
CA GLN A 215 2.21 9.70 -19.06
C GLN A 215 2.17 8.24 -19.50
N MET A 216 2.16 7.30 -18.55
CA MET A 216 2.30 5.86 -18.83
C MET A 216 1.02 5.06 -18.53
N GLY A 217 -0.03 5.70 -18.00
CA GLY A 217 -1.28 5.03 -17.62
C GLY A 217 -1.09 4.02 -16.48
N LEU A 218 -0.18 4.33 -15.54
CA LEU A 218 0.16 3.43 -14.43
C LEU A 218 -0.98 3.35 -13.41
N THR A 219 -1.08 2.20 -12.77
CA THR A 219 -1.98 1.97 -11.64
C THR A 219 -1.14 1.72 -10.40
N TYR A 220 -1.45 2.40 -9.30
CA TYR A 220 -0.66 2.33 -8.07
C TYR A 220 -1.42 1.71 -6.91
N LEU A 221 -0.72 0.86 -6.17
CA LEU A 221 -1.00 0.62 -4.76
C LEU A 221 0.05 1.38 -3.95
N PHE A 222 -0.34 2.47 -3.30
CA PHE A 222 0.57 3.34 -2.57
C PHE A 222 0.44 3.14 -1.07
N ILE A 223 1.45 2.57 -0.42
CA ILE A 223 1.46 2.31 1.01
C ILE A 223 2.27 3.40 1.71
N THR A 224 1.67 4.02 2.72
CA THR A 224 2.33 4.99 3.59
C THR A 224 1.74 4.95 4.99
N HIS A 225 2.42 5.57 5.95
CA HIS A 225 1.86 5.89 7.26
C HIS A 225 1.53 7.39 7.41
N ASP A 226 1.91 8.23 6.44
CA ASP A 226 1.63 9.66 6.42
C ASP A 226 0.38 9.98 5.60
N LEU A 227 -0.67 10.44 6.28
CA LEU A 227 -1.94 10.83 5.66
C LEU A 227 -1.80 12.07 4.77
N SER A 228 -0.90 12.98 5.09
CA SER A 228 -0.69 14.20 4.29
C SER A 228 -0.18 13.85 2.89
N MET A 229 0.64 12.80 2.78
CA MET A 229 1.13 12.31 1.49
C MET A 229 0.06 11.56 0.71
N VAL A 230 -0.75 10.74 1.40
CA VAL A 230 -1.77 9.93 0.72
C VAL A 230 -2.86 10.82 0.11
N GLU A 231 -3.20 11.94 0.77
CA GLU A 231 -4.15 12.94 0.28
C GLU A 231 -3.75 13.51 -1.09
N HIS A 232 -2.45 13.70 -1.32
CA HIS A 232 -1.96 14.35 -2.53
C HIS A 232 -1.87 13.42 -3.75
N ILE A 233 -1.72 12.11 -3.55
CA ILE A 233 -1.45 11.14 -4.64
C ILE A 233 -2.60 10.17 -4.91
N SER A 234 -3.48 9.93 -3.93
CA SER A 234 -4.44 8.82 -4.01
C SER A 234 -5.83 9.27 -4.45
N ASP A 235 -6.46 8.48 -5.30
CA ASP A 235 -7.88 8.64 -5.68
C ASP A 235 -8.80 8.08 -4.59
N ARG A 236 -8.39 6.95 -4.00
CA ARG A 236 -9.08 6.30 -2.87
C ARG A 236 -8.09 5.91 -1.79
N ILE A 237 -8.61 5.81 -0.57
CA ILE A 237 -7.85 5.47 0.63
C ILE A 237 -8.47 4.24 1.29
N GLY A 238 -7.64 3.23 1.55
CA GLY A 238 -7.92 2.11 2.43
C GLY A 238 -7.19 2.27 3.76
N VAL A 239 -7.93 2.29 4.86
CA VAL A 239 -7.37 2.29 6.21
C VAL A 239 -7.26 0.86 6.73
N MET A 240 -6.05 0.50 7.17
CA MET A 240 -5.72 -0.84 7.64
C MET A 240 -5.38 -0.82 9.13
N TYR A 241 -6.02 -1.70 9.89
CA TYR A 241 -5.78 -1.88 11.32
C TYR A 241 -5.72 -3.37 11.67
N ALA A 242 -4.67 -3.80 12.37
CA ALA A 242 -4.49 -5.18 12.85
C ALA A 242 -4.80 -6.26 11.81
N GLY A 243 -4.25 -6.11 10.60
CA GLY A 243 -4.38 -7.08 9.51
C GLY A 243 -5.66 -6.96 8.66
N ARG A 244 -6.55 -5.99 8.96
CA ARG A 244 -7.85 -5.82 8.29
C ARG A 244 -8.00 -4.44 7.68
N LEU A 245 -8.71 -4.34 6.56
CA LEU A 245 -9.26 -3.07 6.11
C LEU A 245 -10.45 -2.70 6.99
N VAL A 246 -10.40 -1.51 7.56
CA VAL A 246 -11.46 -0.97 8.43
C VAL A 246 -12.29 0.11 7.75
N GLU A 247 -11.74 0.78 6.75
CA GLU A 247 -12.44 1.75 5.93
C GLU A 247 -11.82 1.82 4.53
N VAL A 248 -12.63 1.96 3.49
CA VAL A 248 -12.20 2.27 2.12
C VAL A 248 -13.14 3.34 1.57
N ALA A 249 -12.60 4.46 1.11
CA ALA A 249 -13.39 5.56 0.58
C ALA A 249 -12.61 6.33 -0.49
N ASP A 250 -13.29 7.16 -1.29
CA ASP A 250 -12.62 8.21 -2.04
C ASP A 250 -11.92 9.19 -1.10
N THR A 251 -10.81 9.76 -1.58
CA THR A 251 -9.94 10.61 -0.76
C THR A 251 -10.70 11.79 -0.17
N ALA A 252 -11.51 12.48 -0.97
CA ALA A 252 -12.29 13.64 -0.49
C ALA A 252 -13.25 13.25 0.65
N SER A 253 -14.09 12.22 0.45
CA SER A 253 -15.04 11.77 1.47
C SER A 253 -14.36 11.21 2.72
N PHE A 254 -13.18 10.59 2.58
CA PHE A 254 -12.40 10.10 3.71
C PHE A 254 -11.95 11.25 4.63
N PHE A 255 -11.38 12.31 4.05
CA PHE A 255 -10.90 13.48 4.80
C PHE A 255 -12.04 14.34 5.34
N GLU A 256 -13.16 14.44 4.61
CA GLU A 256 -14.32 15.21 5.02
C GLU A 256 -15.13 14.52 6.12
N GLN A 257 -15.40 13.22 5.98
CA GLN A 257 -16.25 12.48 6.91
C GLN A 257 -15.79 11.01 7.04
N PRO A 258 -14.78 10.69 7.86
CA PRO A 258 -14.40 9.32 8.18
C PRO A 258 -15.59 8.56 8.80
N LEU A 259 -15.72 7.27 8.49
CA LEU A 259 -16.80 6.42 9.03
C LEU A 259 -16.33 5.51 10.16
N HIS A 260 -15.03 5.20 10.24
CA HIS A 260 -14.49 4.37 11.30
C HIS A 260 -13.82 5.23 12.40
N PRO A 261 -14.07 4.98 13.69
CA PRO A 261 -13.44 5.74 14.80
C PRO A 261 -11.91 5.75 14.77
N TYR A 262 -11.28 4.69 14.27
CA TYR A 262 -9.83 4.67 14.02
C TYR A 262 -9.40 5.65 12.93
N SER A 263 -10.16 5.77 11.83
CA SER A 263 -9.90 6.74 10.76
C SER A 263 -10.02 8.17 11.28
N ASP A 264 -11.06 8.46 12.08
CA ASP A 264 -11.24 9.76 12.74
C ASP A 264 -10.05 10.10 13.64
N ALA A 265 -9.60 9.14 14.44
CA ALA A 265 -8.45 9.35 15.31
C ALA A 265 -7.12 9.51 14.56
N LEU A 266 -6.95 8.82 13.43
CA LEU A 266 -5.82 9.01 12.51
C LEU A 266 -5.80 10.42 11.92
N LEU A 267 -6.94 10.92 11.45
CA LEU A 267 -7.07 12.29 10.94
C LEU A 267 -6.86 13.34 12.05
N ALA A 268 -7.32 13.08 13.27
CA ALA A 268 -7.11 13.96 14.42
C ALA A 268 -5.63 14.09 14.82
N ALA A 269 -4.79 13.11 14.46
CA ALA A 269 -3.35 13.12 14.71
C ALA A 269 -2.56 13.97 13.69
N ILE A 270 -3.16 14.34 12.55
CA ILE A 270 -2.48 15.14 11.52
C ILE A 270 -2.10 16.52 12.10
N PRO A 271 -0.83 16.96 11.99
CA PRO A 271 -0.41 18.27 12.44
C PRO A 271 -1.15 19.39 11.68
N ILE A 272 -1.73 20.34 12.41
CA ILE A 272 -2.34 21.54 11.81
C ILE A 272 -1.24 22.59 11.67
N PRO A 273 -0.91 23.08 10.45
CA PRO A 273 0.16 24.06 10.24
C PRO A 273 -0.06 25.39 10.96
N ASP A 274 -1.33 25.81 11.10
CA ASP A 274 -1.69 27.04 11.82
C ASP A 274 -1.72 26.80 13.35
N PRO A 275 -0.80 27.39 14.12
CA PRO A 275 -0.73 27.19 15.57
C PRO A 275 -1.95 27.72 16.33
N LYS A 276 -2.69 28.70 15.79
CA LYS A 276 -3.92 29.21 16.41
C LYS A 276 -5.06 28.18 16.29
N ARG A 277 -5.17 27.53 15.13
CA ARG A 277 -6.12 26.43 14.90
C ARG A 277 -5.72 25.15 15.65
N ALA A 278 -4.41 24.86 15.72
CA ALA A 278 -3.89 23.72 16.46
C ALA A 278 -4.23 23.76 17.96
N ARG A 279 -4.25 24.96 18.57
CA ARG A 279 -4.62 25.15 19.99
C ARG A 279 -6.11 25.00 20.27
N ALA A 280 -6.96 25.21 19.26
CA ALA A 280 -8.41 25.12 19.40
C ALA A 280 -8.92 23.66 19.36
N LYS A 281 -8.17 22.73 18.76
CA LYS A 281 -8.56 21.33 18.63
C LYS A 281 -8.03 20.52 19.82
N LYS A 282 -8.91 20.08 20.74
CA LYS A 282 -8.55 19.08 21.77
C LYS A 282 -8.20 17.77 21.06
N ARG A 283 -6.93 17.38 21.07
CA ARG A 283 -6.45 16.12 20.47
C ARG A 283 -6.91 14.93 21.32
N GLY A 284 -7.89 14.18 20.84
CA GLY A 284 -8.16 12.84 21.34
C GLY A 284 -7.07 11.90 20.83
N PHE A 285 -6.02 11.68 21.64
CA PHE A 285 -5.04 10.65 21.31
C PHE A 285 -5.68 9.27 21.53
N VAL A 286 -5.50 8.37 20.57
CA VAL A 286 -5.86 6.96 20.78
C VAL A 286 -4.99 6.41 21.91
N LYS A 287 -5.59 6.15 23.07
CA LYS A 287 -4.92 5.54 24.21
C LYS A 287 -4.94 4.01 24.07
N GLY A 288 -3.89 3.35 24.55
CA GLY A 288 -3.77 1.88 24.55
C GLY A 288 -2.85 1.33 23.46
N GLU A 289 -2.45 0.06 23.62
CA GLU A 289 -1.57 -0.66 22.69
C GLU A 289 -2.33 -1.21 21.49
N VAL A 290 -1.65 -1.31 20.34
CA VAL A 290 -2.20 -1.97 19.13
C VAL A 290 -2.52 -3.42 19.45
N ALA A 291 -3.65 -3.93 18.94
CA ALA A 291 -4.01 -5.33 19.10
C ALA A 291 -2.90 -6.23 18.53
N ASP A 292 -2.47 -7.22 19.33
CA ASP A 292 -1.45 -8.19 18.92
C ASP A 292 -2.01 -9.05 17.77
N PRO A 293 -1.40 -9.01 16.57
CA PRO A 293 -1.86 -9.84 15.45
C PRO A 293 -1.73 -11.35 15.69
N ALA A 294 -0.94 -11.78 16.69
CA ALA A 294 -0.90 -13.18 17.14
C ALA A 294 -2.08 -13.56 18.04
N ASN A 295 -2.76 -12.58 18.65
CA ASN A 295 -3.85 -12.78 19.60
C ASN A 295 -4.93 -11.70 19.42
N LEU A 296 -5.58 -11.70 18.25
CA LEU A 296 -6.67 -10.77 17.96
C LEU A 296 -7.87 -11.02 18.90
N PRO A 297 -8.56 -9.96 19.35
CA PRO A 297 -9.77 -10.12 20.15
C PRO A 297 -10.89 -10.80 19.34
N VAL A 298 -11.85 -11.40 20.06
CA VAL A 298 -13.02 -12.07 19.46
C VAL A 298 -13.87 -11.09 18.64
N GLY A 299 -14.06 -9.87 19.16
CA GLY A 299 -14.84 -8.82 18.52
C GLY A 299 -14.05 -7.92 17.56
N CYS A 300 -14.46 -6.66 17.46
CA CYS A 300 -13.74 -5.63 16.71
C CYS A 300 -12.32 -5.45 17.27
N ALA A 301 -11.33 -5.52 16.38
CA ALA A 301 -9.91 -5.38 16.74
C ALA A 301 -9.60 -4.03 17.42
N PHE A 302 -10.36 -2.98 17.10
CA PHE A 302 -10.18 -1.64 17.65
C PHE A 302 -10.98 -1.38 18.93
N ALA A 303 -11.81 -2.33 19.41
CA ALA A 303 -12.74 -2.10 20.51
C ALA A 303 -12.06 -1.62 21.81
N SER A 304 -10.87 -2.11 22.13
CA SER A 304 -10.12 -1.70 23.34
C SER A 304 -9.63 -0.25 23.31
N ARG A 305 -9.53 0.35 22.12
CA ARG A 305 -9.04 1.73 21.89
C ARG A 305 -10.14 2.67 21.40
N CYS A 306 -11.33 2.14 21.09
CA CYS A 306 -12.43 2.89 20.51
C CYS A 306 -13.22 3.62 21.61
N PRO A 307 -13.34 4.97 21.55
CA PRO A 307 -14.17 5.72 22.50
C PRO A 307 -15.67 5.43 22.34
N HIS A 308 -16.07 4.83 21.22
CA HIS A 308 -17.45 4.44 20.90
C HIS A 308 -17.67 2.93 21.01
N ALA A 309 -16.82 2.21 21.75
CA ALA A 309 -16.98 0.77 21.94
C ALA A 309 -18.28 0.45 22.68
N SER A 310 -18.98 -0.59 22.21
CA SER A 310 -20.17 -1.15 22.83
C SER A 310 -19.95 -2.63 23.15
N GLU A 311 -20.83 -3.26 23.93
CA GLU A 311 -20.75 -4.71 24.19
C GLU A 311 -20.71 -5.55 22.90
N LEU A 312 -21.48 -5.14 21.88
CA LEU A 312 -21.49 -5.80 20.58
C LEU A 312 -20.10 -5.80 19.91
N CYS A 313 -19.32 -4.73 20.11
CA CYS A 313 -17.95 -4.61 19.60
C CYS A 313 -16.99 -5.59 20.27
N HIS A 314 -17.26 -6.04 21.49
CA HIS A 314 -16.42 -7.03 22.19
C HIS A 314 -16.87 -8.46 21.89
N MET A 315 -18.14 -8.68 21.58
CA MET A 315 -18.72 -10.00 21.33
C MET A 315 -18.64 -10.45 19.87
N SER A 316 -18.66 -9.52 18.92
CA SER A 316 -18.73 -9.83 17.49
C SER A 316 -17.83 -8.93 16.66
N ASN A 317 -17.20 -9.51 15.64
CA ASN A 317 -16.37 -8.78 14.71
C ASN A 317 -17.23 -8.23 13.57
N PRO A 318 -17.20 -6.90 13.29
CA PRO A 318 -17.94 -6.35 12.17
C PRO A 318 -17.45 -6.90 10.83
N GLU A 319 -18.38 -7.20 9.92
CA GLU A 319 -18.07 -7.44 8.51
C GLU A 319 -17.69 -6.10 7.83
N LEU A 320 -16.88 -6.17 6.78
CA LEU A 320 -16.69 -5.02 5.90
C LEU A 320 -17.96 -4.86 5.08
N THR A 321 -18.69 -3.75 5.23
CA THR A 321 -19.96 -3.50 4.53
C THR A 321 -19.85 -2.26 3.65
N GLU A 322 -20.52 -2.29 2.51
CA GLU A 322 -20.65 -1.14 1.62
C GLU A 322 -21.69 -0.16 2.19
N THR A 323 -21.34 1.13 2.23
CA THR A 323 -22.23 2.22 2.61
C THR A 323 -22.54 3.10 1.40
N ALA A 324 -23.34 4.15 1.59
CA ALA A 324 -23.67 5.07 0.51
C ALA A 324 -22.41 5.67 -0.14
N GLY A 325 -22.42 5.78 -1.48
CA GLY A 325 -21.30 6.33 -2.25
C GLY A 325 -20.17 5.34 -2.58
N GLY A 326 -20.38 4.04 -2.39
CA GLY A 326 -19.37 3.02 -2.74
C GLY A 326 -18.19 2.96 -1.75
N ARG A 327 -18.42 3.46 -0.54
CA ARG A 327 -17.48 3.40 0.59
C ARG A 327 -17.66 2.06 1.29
N PHE A 328 -16.60 1.56 1.92
CA PHE A 328 -16.65 0.34 2.73
C PHE A 328 -16.19 0.64 4.13
N VAL A 329 -16.85 0.07 5.14
CA VAL A 329 -16.48 0.27 6.54
C VAL A 329 -16.69 -1.00 7.34
N ARG A 330 -15.79 -1.26 8.29
CA ARG A 330 -15.83 -2.41 9.21
C ARG A 330 -16.20 -1.94 10.61
N CYS A 331 -17.41 -1.43 10.79
CA CYS A 331 -17.89 -0.91 12.07
C CYS A 331 -19.38 -1.17 12.26
N HIS A 332 -19.76 -1.69 13.43
CA HIS A 332 -21.16 -1.93 13.82
C HIS A 332 -21.99 -0.64 13.88
N HIS A 333 -21.36 0.50 14.14
CA HIS A 333 -22.03 1.78 14.43
C HIS A 333 -21.77 2.85 13.34
N SER A 334 -21.27 2.45 12.17
CA SER A 334 -20.88 3.39 11.10
C SER A 334 -22.04 4.26 10.57
N ALA A 335 -23.28 3.78 10.63
CA ALA A 335 -24.46 4.54 10.20
C ALA A 335 -24.93 5.57 11.24
N ASP A 336 -24.66 5.34 12.52
CA ASP A 336 -25.16 6.14 13.62
C ASP A 336 -24.14 7.16 14.13
N LEU A 337 -22.84 6.88 13.95
CA LEU A 337 -21.75 7.74 14.40
C LEU A 337 -21.57 8.94 13.47
N LYS A 338 -21.63 10.13 14.06
CA LYS A 338 -21.18 11.38 13.43
C LYS A 338 -19.77 11.70 13.90
N LEU A 339 -18.80 11.24 13.14
CA LEU A 339 -17.38 11.51 13.37
C LEU A 339 -17.01 12.88 12.76
N GLN A 340 -15.95 13.53 13.26
CA GLN A 340 -15.57 14.95 13.07
C GLN A 340 -16.43 16.06 13.71
N GLU A 341 -17.66 15.82 14.16
CA GLU A 341 -18.44 16.81 14.95
C GLU A 341 -18.14 16.79 16.46
N ALA A 342 -17.42 15.77 16.95
CA ALA A 342 -17.14 15.63 18.38
C ALA A 342 -15.91 16.45 18.79
N ASN A 343 -16.15 17.65 19.31
CA ASN A 343 -15.38 18.11 20.46
C ASN A 343 -15.39 16.96 21.48
N TYR A 344 -14.23 16.37 21.74
CA TYR A 344 -14.06 15.41 22.85
C TYR A 344 -14.28 16.16 24.17
N ASP A 345 -15.53 16.39 24.52
CA ASP A 345 -16.00 16.65 25.87
C ASP A 345 -16.53 15.33 26.42
N GLN A 346 -15.66 14.65 27.17
CA GLN A 346 -15.92 14.12 28.51
C GLN A 346 -14.60 13.74 29.17
#